data_AF-A0AB34DIN4-F1
#
_entry.id   AF-A0AB34DIN4-F1
#
_cell.length_a   1.000
_cell.length_b   1.000
_cell.length_c   1.000
_cell.angle_alpha   90.00
_cell.angle_beta   90.00
_cell.angle_gamma   90.00
#
_symmetry.space_group_name_H-M   'P 1'
#
loop_
_entity.id
_entity.type
_entity.pdbx_description
1 polymer ?
#
loop_
_entity_poly.entity_id
_entity_poly.type
_entity_poly.pdbx_seq_one_letter_code
_entity_poly.pdbx_strand_id
1 'polypeptide(L)' 'VEIIKRSELHKFVVLPKRWIVERTFAWLENYRRLWKNCERTLENSRQSCILAGVAILLKRF' A
#
# COMPACT_ATOMS: atom_id res chain seq x y z
N VAL A 1 10.72 -10.84 14.25
CA VAL A 1 9.70 -9.84 13.84
C VAL A 1 9.42 -8.99 15.06
N GLU A 2 9.81 -7.72 15.05
CA GLU A 2 9.54 -6.81 16.18
C GLU A 2 8.10 -6.32 16.08
N ILE A 3 7.30 -6.57 17.12
CA ILE A 3 5.88 -6.20 17.18
C ILE A 3 5.76 -4.99 18.10
N ILE A 4 5.44 -3.83 17.52
CA ILE A 4 5.41 -2.55 18.23
C ILE A 4 3.98 -2.24 18.65
N LYS A 5 3.74 -2.01 19.95
CA LYS A 5 2.44 -1.58 20.47
C LYS A 5 2.14 -0.13 20.04
N ARG A 6 0.99 0.08 19.40
CA ARG A 6 0.41 1.39 19.07
C ARG A 6 -0.39 1.97 20.26
N SER A 7 0.20 2.04 21.45
CA SER A 7 -0.51 2.48 22.66
C SER A 7 -0.44 3.99 22.93
N GLU A 8 0.49 4.72 22.31
CA GLU A 8 0.68 6.16 22.53
C GLU A 8 0.36 6.96 21.26
N LEU A 9 -0.89 7.38 21.11
CA LEU A 9 -1.42 8.05 19.91
C LEU A 9 -0.82 9.46 19.64
N HIS A 10 -0.11 10.06 20.60
CA HIS A 10 0.28 11.47 20.55
C HIS A 10 1.79 11.72 20.43
N LYS A 11 2.62 10.68 20.24
CA LYS A 11 4.07 10.83 20.09
C LYS A 11 4.54 10.25 18.76
N PHE A 12 5.20 11.07 17.94
CA PHE A 12 5.80 10.61 16.69
C PHE A 12 7.06 9.78 17.02
N VAL A 13 6.93 8.46 16.92
CA VAL A 13 8.04 7.52 17.08
C VAL A 13 8.43 7.01 15.69
N VAL A 14 9.73 7.07 15.36
CA VAL A 14 10.27 6.48 14.14
C VAL A 14 10.17 4.97 14.26
N LEU A 15 9.25 4.37 13.51
CA LEU A 15 9.07 2.93 13.49
C LEU A 15 10.11 2.28 12.58
N PRO A 16 10.87 1.28 13.06
CA PRO A 16 11.76 0.51 12.20
C PRO A 16 10.94 -0.10 11.05
N LYS A 17 11.46 0.00 9.82
CA LYS A 17 10.88 -0.54 8.57
C LYS A 17 9.60 0.14 8.05
N ARG A 18 9.18 1.27 8.64
CA ARG A 18 8.04 2.06 8.11
C ARG A 18 8.18 2.44 6.64
N TRP A 19 9.40 2.72 6.20
CA TRP A 19 9.72 3.05 4.82
C TRP A 19 9.30 1.96 3.83
N ILE A 20 9.26 0.68 4.23
CA ILE A 20 8.84 -0.42 3.35
C ILE A 20 7.38 -0.26 2.96
N VAL A 21 6.54 0.04 3.96
CA VAL A 21 5.09 0.24 3.78
C VAL A 21 4.82 1.50 2.97
N GLU A 22 5.47 2.61 3.32
CA GLU A 22 5.34 3.87 2.57
C GLU A 22 5.80 3.71 1.11
N ARG A 23 6.87 2.96 0.87
CA ARG A 23 7.34 2.64 -0.47
C ARG A 23 6.33 1.80 -1.27
N THR A 24 5.68 0.82 -0.64
CA THR A 24 4.62 0.05 -1.32
C THR A 24 3.43 0.93 -1.70
N PHE A 25 3.06 1.90 -0.84
CA PHE A 25 2.02 2.87 -1.18
C PHE A 25 2.45 3.80 -2.32
N ALA A 26 3.69 4.26 -2.34
CA ALA A 26 4.21 5.08 -3.44
C ALA A 26 4.16 4.34 -4.79
N TRP A 27 4.41 3.03 -4.83
CA TRP A 27 4.26 2.26 -6.08
C TRP A 27 2.82 2.10 -6.52
N LEU A 28 1.90 1.89 -5.57
CA LEU A 28 0.47 1.80 -5.87
C LEU A 28 -0.11 3.13 -6.34
N GLU A 29 0.36 4.25 -5.81
CA GLU A 29 -0.06 5.59 -6.23
C GLU A 29 0.33 5.90 -7.70
N ASN A 30 1.44 5.33 -8.17
CA ASN A 30 1.85 5.43 -9.57
C ASN A 30 0.94 4.66 -10.55
N TYR A 31 0.08 3.75 -10.05
CA TYR A 31 -0.91 3.07 -10.88
C TYR A 31 -2.12 3.97 -11.12
N ARG A 32 -2.14 4.65 -12.28
CA ARG A 32 -3.21 5.60 -12.67
C ARG A 32 -4.63 5.04 -12.52
N ARG A 33 -4.83 3.74 -12.70
CA ARG A 33 -6.15 3.08 -12.56
C ARG A 33 -6.68 3.10 -11.12
N LEU A 34 -5.81 3.14 -10.12
CA LEU A 34 -6.18 3.21 -8.70
C LEU A 34 -6.53 4.64 -8.26
N TRP A 35 -6.14 5.64 -9.04
CA TRP A 35 -6.43 7.04 -8.74
C TRP A 35 -7.94 7.29 -8.82
N LYS A 36 -8.57 7.53 -7.67
CA LYS A 36 -10.01 7.84 -7.46
C LYS A 36 -11.00 6.68 -7.43
N ASN A 37 -10.56 5.41 -7.44
CA ASN A 37 -11.48 4.26 -7.40
C ASN A 37 -12.67 4.43 -8.36
N CYS A 38 -12.40 4.73 -9.64
CA CYS A 38 -13.45 4.95 -10.65
C CYS A 38 -14.15 3.66 -11.10
N GLU A 39 -13.98 2.56 -10.36
CA GLU A 39 -14.56 1.27 -10.68
C GLU A 39 -16.04 1.25 -10.28
N ARG A 40 -16.88 0.65 -11.13
CA ARG A 40 -18.33 0.61 -10.93
C ARG A 40 -18.75 -0.17 -9.67
N THR A 41 -17.92 -1.11 -9.23
CA THR A 41 -18.15 -1.95 -8.06
C THR A 41 -16.91 -1.99 -7.18
N LEU A 42 -17.11 -2.19 -5.87
CA LEU A 42 -16.00 -2.36 -4.92
C LEU A 42 -15.18 -3.62 -5.21
N GLU A 43 -15.80 -4.68 -5.75
CA GLU A 43 -15.09 -5.90 -6.12
C GLU A 43 -14.09 -5.65 -7.27
N ASN A 44 -14.48 -4.86 -8.27
CA ASN A 44 -13.56 -4.48 -9.36
C ASN A 44 -12.40 -3.62 -8.84
N SER A 45 -12.67 -2.68 -7.91
CA SER A 45 -11.62 -1.90 -7.24
C SER A 45 -10.65 -2.81 -6.49
N ARG A 46 -11.17 -3.79 -5.74
CA ARG A 46 -10.35 -4.78 -5.02
C ARG A 46 -9.45 -5.57 -5.97
N GLN A 47 -10.00 -6.05 -7.07
CA GLN A 47 -9.24 -6.81 -8.08
C GLN A 47 -8.15 -5.94 -8.73
N SER A 48 -8.44 -4.67 -9.04
CA SER A 48 -7.47 -3.72 -9.56
C SER A 48 -6.30 -3.48 -8.61
N CYS A 49 -6.53 -3.40 -7.30
CA CYS A 49 -5.46 -3.31 -6.29
C CYS A 49 -4.54 -4.55 -6.32
N ILE A 50 -5.12 -5.75 -6.38
CA ILE A 50 -4.37 -7.01 -6.41
C ILE A 50 -3.52 -7.09 -7.68
N LEU A 51 -4.12 -6.78 -8.84
CA LEU A 51 -3.43 -6.77 -10.13
C LEU A 51 -2.27 -5.78 -10.15
N ALA A 52 -2.44 -4.58 -9.59
CA ALA A 52 -1.37 -3.60 -9.46
C ALA A 52 -0.21 -4.14 -8.61
N GLY A 53 -0.51 -4.79 -7.47
CA GLY A 53 0.50 -5.45 -6.63
C GLY A 53 1.27 -6.54 -7.37
N VAL A 54 0.57 -7.43 -8.09
CA VAL A 54 1.20 -8.50 -8.89
C VAL A 54 2.09 -7.90 -9.98
N ALA A 55 1.63 -6.89 -10.70
CA ALA A 55 2.42 -6.27 -11.76
C ALA A 55 3.67 -5.53 -11.24
N ILE A 56 3.60 -4.94 -10.05
CA ILE A 56 4.78 -4.35 -9.38
C ILE A 56 5.80 -5.45 -9.04
N LEU A 57 5.34 -6.60 -8.55
CA LEU A 57 6.21 -7.74 -8.24
C LEU A 57 6.86 -8.30 -9.52
N LEU A 58 6.07 -8.51 -10.58
CA LEU A 58 6.56 -9.03 -11.86
C LEU A 58 7.54 -8.11 -12.59
N LYS A 59 7.50 -6.80 -12.37
CA LYS A 59 8.51 -5.87 -12.93
C LYS A 59 9.83 -5.86 -12.16
N ARG A 60 9.85 -6.45 -10.98
CA ARG A 60 10.98 -6.39 -10.04
C ARG A 60 11.71 -7.71 -9.90
N PHE A 61 11.01 -8.82 -10.10
CA PHE A 61 11.61 -10.14 -10.33
C PHE A 61 11.90 -10.31 -11.83
#